data_AF-A0A358C4N1-F1
#
_entry.id   AF-A0A358C4N1-F1
#
_cell.length_a   1.000
_cell.length_b   1.000
_cell.length_c   1.000
_cell.angle_alpha   90.00
_cell.angle_beta   90.00
_cell.angle_gamma   90.00
#
_symmetry.space_group_name_H-M   'P 1'
#
loop_
_entity.id
_entity.type
_entity.pdbx_description
1 polymer ?
#
loop_
_entity_poly.entity_id
_entity_poly.type
_entity_poly.pdbx_seq_one_letter_code
_entity_poly.pdbx_strand_id
1 'polypeptide(L)'
;ATIGIVLYIVAMWISGITQGLMWRAFDEFGNLQYSFVESVAAMMPFYAMRAIGGMFFLSGAAMMAFNMFMTIRQGKRESAALEAKLAAKMAHA
;
A
#
# COMPACT_ATOMS: atom_id res chain seq x y z
N ALA A 1 -3.17 6.25 -3.59
CA ALA A 1 -3.39 4.79 -3.56
C ALA A 1 -3.11 4.12 -4.91
N THR A 2 -3.88 4.40 -5.98
CA THR A 2 -3.74 3.75 -7.30
C THR A 2 -2.39 4.01 -7.98
N ILE A 3 -1.85 5.22 -7.89
CA ILE A 3 -0.49 5.49 -8.43
C ILE A 3 0.56 4.67 -7.68
N GLY A 4 0.43 4.54 -6.36
CA GLY A 4 1.33 3.73 -5.52
C GLY A 4 1.30 2.25 -5.88
N ILE A 5 0.11 1.69 -6.17
CA ILE A 5 0.01 0.27 -6.57
C ILE A 5 0.59 0.02 -7.96
N VAL A 6 0.42 0.94 -8.90
CA VAL A 6 1.03 0.81 -10.24
C VAL A 6 2.55 0.86 -10.15
N LEU A 7 3.11 1.80 -9.38
CA LEU A 7 4.56 1.87 -9.14
C LEU A 7 5.10 0.59 -8.50
N TYR A 8 4.36 0.01 -7.55
CA TYR A 8 4.71 -1.26 -6.92
C TYR A 8 4.74 -2.41 -7.95
N ILE A 9 3.68 -2.55 -8.76
CA ILE A 9 3.56 -3.62 -9.75
C ILE A 9 4.69 -3.54 -10.78
N VAL A 10 4.94 -2.34 -11.31
CA VAL A 10 5.99 -2.11 -12.32
C VAL A 10 7.37 -2.45 -11.75
N ALA A 11 7.69 -1.99 -10.53
CA ALA A 11 8.97 -2.29 -9.90
C ALA A 11 9.17 -3.80 -9.68
N MET A 12 8.12 -4.52 -9.27
CA MET A 12 8.18 -5.96 -9.05
C MET A 12 8.28 -6.76 -10.34
N TRP A 13 7.64 -6.33 -11.41
CA TRP A 13 7.75 -6.97 -12.72
C TRP A 13 9.17 -6.87 -13.27
N ILE A 14 9.76 -5.67 -13.25
CA ILE A 14 11.13 -5.48 -13.75
C ILE A 14 12.10 -6.30 -12.91
N SER A 15 11.98 -6.23 -11.58
CA SER A 15 12.77 -7.05 -10.65
C SER A 15 12.65 -8.55 -10.96
N GLY A 16 11.44 -9.09 -11.06
CA GLY A 16 11.23 -10.53 -11.30
C GLY A 16 11.78 -11.00 -12.66
N ILE A 17 11.57 -10.21 -13.71
CA ILE A 17 12.08 -10.53 -15.06
C ILE A 17 13.61 -10.53 -15.07
N THR A 18 14.24 -9.49 -14.50
CA THR A 18 15.70 -9.39 -14.42
C THR A 18 16.29 -10.53 -13.59
N GLN A 19 15.68 -10.88 -12.46
CA GLN A 19 16.17 -11.97 -11.61
C GLN A 19 16.07 -13.32 -12.34
N GLY A 20 14.94 -13.58 -13.00
CA GLY A 20 14.73 -14.79 -13.79
C GLY A 20 15.63 -14.86 -15.03
N LEU A 21 16.01 -13.72 -15.62
CA LEU A 21 17.00 -13.64 -16.70
C LEU A 21 18.40 -14.01 -16.19
N MET A 22 18.82 -13.44 -15.06
CA MET A 22 20.14 -13.69 -14.48
C MET A 22 20.34 -15.14 -14.05
N TRP A 23 19.31 -15.78 -13.49
CA TRP A 23 19.39 -17.17 -13.03
C TRP A 23 19.51 -18.21 -14.15
N ARG A 24 19.14 -17.84 -15.39
CA ARG A 24 19.28 -18.71 -16.57
C ARG A 24 20.33 -18.20 -17.57
N ALA A 25 21.11 -17.21 -17.17
CA ALA A 25 22.16 -16.67 -18.01
C ALA A 25 23.37 -17.59 -17.94
N PHE A 26 23.68 -18.23 -19.07
CA PHE A 26 24.87 -19.05 -19.24
C PHE A 26 25.83 -18.37 -20.21
N ASP A 27 27.13 -18.46 -19.93
CA ASP A 27 28.18 -18.00 -20.84
C ASP A 27 28.37 -18.99 -22.02
N GLU A 28 29.24 -18.63 -22.97
CA GLU A 28 29.55 -19.47 -24.14
C GLU A 28 30.19 -20.82 -23.78
N PHE A 29 30.66 -20.96 -22.54
CA PHE A 29 31.28 -22.17 -21.99
C PHE A 29 30.33 -23.00 -21.12
N GLY A 30 29.06 -22.58 -20.98
CA GLY A 30 28.03 -23.26 -20.20
C GLY A 30 28.07 -23.02 -18.69
N ASN A 31 28.90 -22.08 -18.21
CA ASN A 31 28.92 -21.67 -16.80
C ASN A 31 27.83 -20.63 -16.52
N LEU A 32 27.45 -20.52 -15.24
CA LEU A 32 26.49 -19.50 -14.81
C LEU A 32 27.14 -18.11 -14.91
N GLN A 33 26.52 -17.22 -15.68
CA GLN A 33 27.08 -15.89 -15.98
C GLN A 33 27.01 -14.94 -14.77
N TYR A 34 26.02 -15.10 -13.90
CA TYR A 34 25.84 -14.29 -12.70
C TYR A 34 25.74 -15.16 -11.46
N SER A 35 26.43 -14.77 -10.40
CA SER A 35 26.25 -15.37 -9.07
C SER A 35 24.91 -14.95 -8.45
N PHE A 36 24.43 -15.73 -7.49
CA PHE A 36 23.21 -15.39 -6.76
C PHE A 36 23.30 -14.03 -6.06
N VAL A 37 24.46 -13.71 -5.48
CA VAL A 37 24.69 -12.44 -4.78
C VAL A 37 24.59 -11.24 -5.73
N GLU A 38 25.11 -11.37 -6.96
CA GLU A 38 24.99 -10.31 -7.98
C GLU A 38 23.53 -10.11 -8.41
N SER A 39 22.75 -11.18 -8.51
CA SER A 39 21.32 -11.08 -8.78
C SER A 39 20.59 -10.31 -7.67
N VAL A 40 20.93 -10.53 -6.40
CA VAL A 40 20.34 -9.80 -5.26
C VAL A 40 20.76 -8.34 -5.25
N ALA A 41 22.05 -8.04 -5.52
CA ALA A 41 22.57 -6.69 -5.56
C ALA A 41 21.88 -5.84 -6.64
N ALA A 42 21.63 -6.43 -7.82
CA ALA A 42 20.90 -5.78 -8.92
C ALA A 42 19.44 -5.42 -8.57
N MET A 43 18.83 -6.11 -7.59
CA MET A 43 17.42 -5.88 -7.19
C MET A 43 17.22 -4.73 -6.23
N MET A 44 18.27 -4.31 -5.52
CA MET A 44 18.22 -3.27 -4.49
C MET A 44 17.46 -1.99 -4.90
N PRO A 45 17.70 -1.38 -6.08
CA PRO A 45 16.96 -0.19 -6.50
C PRO A 45 15.46 -0.45 -6.71
N PHE A 46 15.08 -1.64 -7.18
CA PHE A 46 13.67 -1.99 -7.36
C PHE A 46 12.94 -2.19 -6.03
N TYR A 47 13.63 -2.70 -5.01
CA TYR A 47 13.06 -2.79 -3.66
C TYR A 47 12.84 -1.40 -3.03
N ALA A 48 13.70 -0.43 -3.31
CA ALA A 48 13.49 0.95 -2.89
C ALA A 48 12.26 1.56 -3.57
N MET A 49 12.13 1.41 -4.90
CA MET A 49 10.92 1.85 -5.63
C MET A 49 9.64 1.20 -5.08
N ARG A 50 9.69 -0.10 -4.77
CA ARG A 50 8.58 -0.83 -4.15
C ARG A 50 8.17 -0.23 -2.82
N ALA A 51 9.13 0.11 -1.96
CA ALA A 51 8.86 0.73 -0.66
C ALA A 51 8.18 2.10 -0.83
N ILE A 52 8.64 2.91 -1.80
CA ILE A 52 8.04 4.21 -2.12
C ILE A 52 6.60 4.04 -2.63
N GLY A 53 6.36 3.10 -3.55
CA GLY A 53 5.01 2.78 -4.05
C GLY A 53 4.07 2.34 -2.91
N GLY A 54 4.55 1.49 -2.01
CA GLY A 54 3.83 1.06 -0.80
C GLY A 54 3.51 2.22 0.15
N MET A 55 4.43 3.17 0.33
CA MET A 55 4.21 4.35 1.17
C MET A 55 3.04 5.21 0.68
N PHE A 56 2.91 5.41 -0.63
CA PHE A 56 1.77 6.11 -1.23
C PHE A 56 0.44 5.37 -1.11
N PHE A 57 0.48 4.04 -0.96
CA PHE A 57 -0.70 3.24 -0.68
C PHE A 57 -1.09 3.36 0.80
N LEU A 58 -0.11 3.21 1.71
CA LEU A 58 -0.31 3.35 3.16
C LEU A 58 -0.82 4.73 3.56
N SER A 59 -0.31 5.80 2.94
CA SER A 59 -0.82 7.15 3.20
C SER A 59 -2.30 7.30 2.80
N GLY A 60 -2.70 6.70 1.68
CA GLY A 60 -4.11 6.63 1.27
C GLY A 60 -4.98 5.85 2.26
N ALA A 61 -4.48 4.72 2.77
CA ALA A 61 -5.18 3.93 3.78
C ALA A 61 -5.30 4.69 5.12
N ALA A 62 -4.25 5.44 5.52
CA ALA A 62 -4.29 6.28 6.71
C ALA A 62 -5.32 7.41 6.57
N MET A 63 -5.42 8.05 5.40
CA MET A 63 -6.48 9.02 5.11
C MET A 63 -7.88 8.40 5.19
N MET A 64 -8.05 7.19 4.66
CA MET A 64 -9.32 6.45 4.77
C MET A 64 -9.69 6.18 6.23
N ALA A 65 -8.74 5.71 7.02
CA ALA A 65 -8.95 5.44 8.45
C ALA A 65 -9.33 6.72 9.22
N PHE A 66 -8.68 7.84 8.91
CA PHE A 66 -9.01 9.15 9.49
C PHE A 66 -10.44 9.58 9.13
N ASN A 67 -10.81 9.51 7.84
CA ASN A 67 -12.16 9.86 7.39
C ASN A 67 -13.22 8.98 8.07
N MET A 68 -12.98 7.67 8.13
CA MET A 68 -13.89 6.73 8.79
C MET A 68 -14.03 7.04 10.29
N PHE A 69 -12.94 7.34 10.99
CA PHE A 69 -12.98 7.72 12.41
C PHE A 69 -13.80 9.00 12.64
N MET A 70 -13.64 10.00 11.77
CA MET A 70 -14.42 11.24 11.84
C MET A 70 -15.91 10.99 11.61
N THR A 71 -16.27 10.15 10.63
CA THR A 71 -17.67 9.75 10.40
C THR A 71 -18.27 9.04 11.62
N ILE A 72 -17.54 8.10 12.23
CA ILE A 72 -18.00 7.38 13.43
C ILE A 72 -18.22 8.36 14.61
N ARG A 73 -17.34 9.34 14.79
CA ARG A 73 -17.49 10.36 15.85
C ARG A 73 -18.68 11.29 15.61
N GLN A 74 -18.95 11.68 14.37
CA GLN A 74 -20.11 12.51 14.05
C GLN A 74 -21.43 11.76 14.26
N GLY A 75 -21.52 10.49 13.87
CA GLY A 75 -22.72 9.68 14.12
C GLY A 75 -23.11 9.59 15.59
N LYS A 76 -22.12 9.43 16.49
CA LYS A 76 -22.38 9.45 17.95
C LYS A 76 -22.95 10.78 18.46
N ARG A 77 -22.53 11.91 17.89
CA ARG A 77 -23.07 13.24 18.26
C ARG A 77 -24.49 13.43 17.78
N GLU A 78 -24.82 12.92 16.59
CA GLU A 78 -26.15 13.05 16.01
C GLU A 78 -27.18 12.21 16.77
N SER A 79 -26.84 10.98 17.17
CA SER A 79 -27.71 10.15 18.03
C SER A 79 -28.01 10.81 19.38
N ALA A 80 -27.00 11.34 20.06
CA ALA A 80 -27.19 12.03 21.34
C ALA A 80 -28.05 13.31 21.21
N ALA A 81 -27.89 14.05 20.11
CA ALA A 81 -28.72 15.23 19.83
C ALA A 81 -30.18 14.86 19.51
N LEU A 82 -30.40 13.73 18.84
CA LEU A 82 -31.74 13.21 18.56
C LEU A 82 -32.45 12.77 19.85
N GLU A 83 -31.76 12.04 20.72
CA GLU A 83 -32.28 11.61 22.03
C GLU A 83 -32.63 12.82 22.91
N ALA A 84 -31.76 13.85 22.95
CA ALA A 84 -32.04 15.08 23.69
C ALA A 84 -33.28 15.82 23.15
N LYS A 85 -33.46 15.87 21.83
CA LYS A 85 -34.67 16.46 21.21
C LYS A 85 -35.93 15.65 21.52
N LEU A 86 -35.85 14.32 21.51
CA LEU A 86 -36.96 13.44 21.87
C LEU A 86 -37.36 13.59 23.34
N ALA A 87 -36.38 13.64 24.25
CA ALA A 87 -36.61 13.88 25.67
C ALA A 87 -37.26 15.25 25.92
N ALA A 88 -36.78 16.31 25.26
CA ALA A 88 -37.38 17.65 25.36
C ALA A 88 -38.82 17.67 24.83
N LYS A 89 -39.13 16.93 23.77
CA LYS A 89 -40.49 16.83 23.21
C LYS A 89 -41.44 16.06 24.13
N MET A 90 -40.97 15.01 24.80
CA MET A 90 -41.74 14.26 25.78
C MET A 90 -41.97 15.03 27.09
N ALA A 91 -41.04 15.89 27.49
CA ALA A 91 -41.20 16.76 28.66
C ALA A 91 -42.21 17.90 28.46
N HIS A 92 -42.52 18.23 27.21
CA HIS A 92 -43.50 19.26 26.83
C HIS A 92 -44.89 18.70 26.49
N ALA A 93 -45.09 17.38 26.58
CA ALA A 93 -46.37 16.70 26.39
C ALA A 93 -46.97 16.30 27.75
#